data_AF-A0A939VWH9-F1
#
_entry.id   AF-A0A939VWH9-F1
#
_cell.length_a   1.000
_cell.length_b   1.000
_cell.length_c   1.000
_cell.angle_alpha   90.00
_cell.angle_beta   90.00
_cell.angle_gamma   90.00
#
_symmetry.space_group_name_H-M   'P 1'
#
loop_
_entity.id
_entity.type
_entity.pdbx_description
1 polymer ?
#
loop_
_entity_poly.entity_id
_entity_poly.type
_entity_poly.pdbx_seq_one_letter_code
_entity_poly.pdbx_strand_id
1 'polypeptide(L)'
;MENELENTLRGPSLETLEKLEDFLQTRIMGQEKILTPLCQCLKYGSFNLNTPGRPRGTLFLLGPTGVGKTESIRSAVEFLYGSDRNFLRLDMSEFSRQAGEEALTNLIGTPGSRDGGRMGAFLEQYDEGVILYDEIEKSHPAIFTILLQQLDAARITLSNNKTYDLSRFFIVAPSNLGAQIFQNMKHLSERRLQKNLEMQLKNRFSPEFVARFGKFGHEILIFHPLEPEHLRLIARKFYTLLLPQYKKTHNVDIQGFTADVIEETLRSIDNTRNGARELRSCIERKIRETVFETIRQHLPSTGILDVRQDAPEQFRIIPETEIKEKEVISCRS
;
A
#
# COMPACT_ATOMS: atom_id res chain seq x y z
N MET A 1 36.86 3.71 15.46
CA MET A 1 36.57 3.71 14.01
C MET A 1 35.79 2.49 13.58
N GLU A 2 36.19 1.24 13.89
CA GLU A 2 35.36 0.06 13.59
C GLU A 2 34.01 0.05 14.34
N ASN A 3 33.99 0.43 15.63
CA ASN A 3 32.75 0.52 16.42
C ASN A 3 31.77 1.63 16.00
N GLU A 4 32.19 2.63 15.20
CA GLU A 4 31.28 3.68 14.70
C GLU A 4 30.58 3.24 13.41
N LEU A 5 31.22 2.43 12.56
CA LEU A 5 30.58 1.81 11.40
C LEU A 5 29.54 0.76 11.82
N GLU A 6 29.81 -0.04 12.85
CA GLU A 6 28.84 -1.04 13.35
C GLU A 6 27.58 -0.39 13.94
N ASN A 7 27.71 0.73 14.65
CA ASN A 7 26.54 1.49 15.15
C ASN A 7 25.77 2.24 14.05
N THR A 8 26.36 2.39 12.86
CA THR A 8 25.72 3.03 11.69
C THR A 8 24.80 2.07 10.93
N LEU A 9 25.00 0.75 11.10
CA LEU A 9 24.28 -0.31 10.38
C LEU A 9 23.24 -1.01 11.28
N ARG A 10 22.42 -0.26 12.03
CA ARG A 10 21.25 -0.83 12.73
C ARG A 10 20.13 -1.34 11.78
N GLY A 11 20.36 -1.29 10.46
CA GLY A 11 19.44 -1.75 9.44
C GLY A 11 19.72 -3.17 8.93
N PRO A 12 18.87 -3.68 8.03
CA PRO A 12 19.08 -4.98 7.38
C PRO A 12 20.43 -5.02 6.64
N SER A 13 21.07 -6.19 6.66
CA SER A 13 22.34 -6.41 5.95
C SER A 13 22.20 -6.17 4.44
N LEU A 14 23.33 -5.92 3.75
CA LEU A 14 23.33 -5.77 2.29
C LEU A 14 22.72 -6.99 1.59
N GLU A 15 23.11 -8.20 2.01
CA GLU A 15 22.56 -9.47 1.49
C GLU A 15 21.06 -9.60 1.70
N THR A 16 20.54 -9.07 2.82
CA THR A 16 19.10 -8.99 3.07
C THR A 16 18.46 -8.02 2.08
N LEU A 17 19.00 -6.81 1.95
CA LEU A 17 18.46 -5.77 1.08
C LEU A 17 18.48 -6.16 -0.40
N GLU A 18 19.42 -6.97 -0.86
CA GLU A 18 19.44 -7.50 -2.23
C GLU A 18 18.14 -8.25 -2.59
N LYS A 19 17.54 -8.93 -1.61
CA LYS A 19 16.29 -9.70 -1.79
C LYS A 19 15.01 -8.86 -1.73
N LEU A 20 15.12 -7.55 -1.46
CA LEU A 20 13.95 -6.66 -1.32
C LEU A 20 13.12 -6.62 -2.60
N GLU A 21 13.77 -6.51 -3.76
CA GLU A 21 13.06 -6.37 -5.03
C GLU A 21 12.29 -7.64 -5.38
N ASP A 22 12.94 -8.80 -5.27
CA ASP A 22 12.30 -10.11 -5.46
C ASP A 22 11.11 -10.28 -4.49
N PHE A 23 11.31 -9.94 -3.21
CA PHE A 23 10.24 -9.98 -2.22
C PHE A 23 9.05 -9.11 -2.63
N LEU A 24 9.29 -7.86 -3.04
CA LEU A 24 8.22 -6.96 -3.49
C LEU A 24 7.56 -7.44 -4.78
N GLN A 25 8.29 -8.05 -5.72
CA GLN A 25 7.72 -8.64 -6.94
C GLN A 25 6.75 -9.79 -6.62
N THR A 26 6.98 -10.58 -5.57
CA THR A 26 6.00 -11.59 -5.14
C THR A 26 4.73 -10.97 -4.53
N ARG A 27 4.82 -9.72 -4.06
CA ARG A 27 3.75 -9.05 -3.31
C ARG A 27 2.93 -8.10 -4.17
N ILE A 28 3.58 -7.39 -5.08
CA ILE A 28 3.06 -6.26 -5.86
C ILE A 28 3.02 -6.66 -7.34
N MET A 29 1.81 -6.68 -7.91
CA MET A 29 1.58 -7.14 -9.28
C MET A 29 1.42 -5.95 -10.24
N GLY A 30 2.08 -6.01 -11.40
CA GLY A 30 1.86 -5.06 -12.49
C GLY A 30 2.50 -3.69 -12.32
N GLN A 31 3.51 -3.59 -11.45
CA GLN A 31 4.21 -2.34 -11.12
C GLN A 31 5.74 -2.48 -11.26
N GLU A 32 6.19 -3.42 -12.09
CA GLU A 32 7.60 -3.84 -12.23
C GLU A 32 8.51 -2.65 -12.52
N LYS A 33 8.05 -1.70 -13.36
CA LYS A 33 8.79 -0.49 -13.74
C LYS A 33 9.13 0.44 -12.57
N ILE A 34 8.35 0.43 -11.49
CA ILE A 34 8.59 1.29 -10.32
C ILE A 34 9.24 0.54 -9.16
N LEU A 35 9.29 -0.79 -9.19
CA LEU A 35 9.87 -1.57 -8.10
C LEU A 35 11.37 -1.33 -7.99
N THR A 36 12.09 -1.29 -9.12
CA THR A 36 13.54 -1.02 -9.11
C THR A 36 13.89 0.34 -8.49
N PRO A 37 13.36 1.49 -8.96
CA PRO A 37 13.68 2.78 -8.33
C PRO A 37 13.16 2.89 -6.89
N LEU A 38 12.02 2.28 -6.55
CA LEU A 38 11.55 2.19 -5.17
C LEU A 38 12.56 1.47 -4.28
N CYS A 39 13.03 0.29 -4.71
CA CYS A 39 14.02 -0.49 -3.98
C CYS A 39 15.35 0.25 -3.86
N GLN A 40 15.79 0.96 -4.90
CA GLN A 40 17.00 1.77 -4.85
C GLN A 40 16.90 2.87 -3.77
N CYS A 41 15.79 3.61 -3.74
CA CYS A 41 15.56 4.63 -2.71
C CYS A 41 15.63 4.04 -1.29
N LEU A 42 14.96 2.91 -1.06
CA LEU A 42 14.95 2.22 0.23
C LEU A 42 16.32 1.67 0.62
N LYS A 43 17.06 1.09 -0.34
CA LYS A 43 18.43 0.59 -0.15
C LYS A 43 19.37 1.72 0.23
N TYR A 44 19.42 2.81 -0.55
CA TYR A 44 20.30 3.96 -0.29
C TYR A 44 20.00 4.60 1.06
N GLY A 45 18.72 4.74 1.40
CA GLY A 45 18.32 5.21 2.71
C GLY A 45 18.77 4.29 3.84
N SER A 46 18.63 2.97 3.68
CA SER A 46 19.05 2.01 4.72
C SER A 46 20.55 2.06 5.02
N PHE A 47 21.38 2.48 4.05
CA PHE A 47 22.82 2.72 4.21
C PHE A 47 23.17 4.18 4.54
N ASN A 48 22.19 5.05 4.80
CA ASN A 48 22.38 6.48 5.05
C ASN A 48 23.20 7.18 3.94
N LEU A 49 23.00 6.78 2.67
CA LEU A 49 23.67 7.35 1.49
C LEU A 49 22.92 8.59 0.93
N ASN A 50 21.90 9.04 1.64
CA ASN A 50 21.13 10.24 1.36
C ASN A 50 21.87 11.51 1.81
N THR A 51 21.38 12.67 1.39
CA THR A 51 21.95 13.96 1.81
C THR A 51 21.88 14.11 3.34
N PRO A 52 22.99 14.42 4.02
CA PRO A 52 22.99 14.68 5.47
C PRO A 52 21.97 15.75 5.87
N GLY A 53 21.28 15.55 6.99
CA GLY A 53 20.24 16.46 7.48
C GLY A 53 18.90 16.36 6.74
N ARG A 54 18.73 15.38 5.85
CA ARG A 54 17.46 15.04 5.21
C ARG A 54 16.93 13.69 5.68
N PRO A 55 15.62 13.42 5.52
CA PRO A 55 15.05 12.11 5.79
C PRO A 55 15.77 11.01 5.02
N ARG A 56 15.73 9.79 5.56
CA ARG A 56 16.38 8.60 5.02
C ARG A 56 16.06 8.35 3.55
N GLY A 57 14.84 8.69 3.16
CA GLY A 57 14.42 8.81 1.77
C GLY A 57 13.06 9.46 1.68
N THR A 58 12.77 10.07 0.54
CA THR A 58 11.49 10.71 0.26
C THR A 58 10.89 10.12 -1.00
N LEU A 59 9.61 9.76 -0.97
CA LEU A 59 8.93 9.15 -2.11
C LEU A 59 7.59 9.83 -2.35
N PHE A 60 7.30 10.16 -3.61
CA PHE A 60 5.99 10.63 -4.04
C PHE A 60 5.38 9.61 -5.00
N LEU A 61 4.28 8.97 -4.60
CA LEU A 61 3.69 7.89 -5.40
C LEU A 61 2.42 8.39 -6.09
N LEU A 62 2.44 8.47 -7.42
CA LEU A 62 1.33 8.91 -8.25
C LEU A 62 0.62 7.71 -8.85
N GLY A 63 -0.69 7.78 -9.03
CA GLY A 63 -1.42 6.78 -9.80
C GLY A 63 -2.86 6.64 -9.32
N PRO A 64 -3.70 5.83 -9.99
CA PRO A 64 -5.09 5.65 -9.59
C PRO A 64 -5.23 4.93 -8.25
N THR A 65 -6.44 4.95 -7.69
CA THR A 65 -6.76 4.22 -6.45
C THR A 65 -6.63 2.71 -6.67
N GLY A 66 -6.15 1.98 -5.66
CA GLY A 66 -6.16 0.52 -5.67
C GLY A 66 -5.09 -0.16 -6.53
N VAL A 67 -4.10 0.57 -7.03
CA VAL A 67 -2.96 0.04 -7.83
C VAL A 67 -1.78 -0.45 -7.00
N GLY A 68 -1.82 -0.30 -5.67
CA GLY A 68 -0.79 -0.85 -4.76
C GLY A 68 0.17 0.15 -4.13
N LYS A 69 0.02 1.47 -4.32
CA LYS A 69 0.92 2.50 -3.76
C LYS A 69 1.27 2.28 -2.27
N THR A 70 0.26 2.22 -1.41
CA THR A 70 0.43 2.04 0.04
C THR A 70 0.90 0.62 0.39
N GLU A 71 0.47 -0.38 -0.40
CA GLU A 71 0.82 -1.79 -0.16
C GLU A 71 2.30 -2.06 -0.49
N SER A 72 2.87 -1.41 -1.51
CA SER A 72 4.31 -1.47 -1.80
C SER A 72 5.14 -0.98 -0.63
N ILE A 73 4.72 0.12 0.01
CA ILE A 73 5.42 0.68 1.17
C ILE A 73 5.25 -0.18 2.41
N ARG A 74 4.03 -0.66 2.69
CA ARG A 74 3.80 -1.59 3.80
C ARG A 74 4.62 -2.86 3.64
N SER A 75 4.61 -3.46 2.45
CA SER A 75 5.41 -4.66 2.15
C SER A 75 6.90 -4.39 2.35
N ALA A 76 7.38 -3.23 1.93
CA ALA A 76 8.77 -2.83 2.18
C ALA A 76 9.07 -2.67 3.68
N VAL A 77 8.18 -2.06 4.46
CA VAL A 77 8.34 -1.96 5.93
C VAL A 77 8.41 -3.35 6.56
N GLU A 78 7.48 -4.24 6.22
CA GLU A 78 7.46 -5.62 6.72
C GLU A 78 8.78 -6.34 6.41
N PHE A 79 9.34 -6.12 5.21
CA PHE A 79 10.63 -6.69 4.83
C PHE A 79 11.80 -6.10 5.64
N LEU A 80 11.84 -4.77 5.77
CA LEU A 80 12.96 -4.05 6.40
C LEU A 80 13.01 -4.23 7.92
N TYR A 81 11.84 -4.23 8.58
CA TYR A 81 11.72 -4.21 10.04
C TYR A 81 11.10 -5.49 10.62
N GLY A 82 10.72 -6.46 9.78
CA GLY A 82 10.06 -7.70 10.20
C GLY A 82 8.64 -7.53 10.73
N SER A 83 8.11 -6.30 10.78
CA SER A 83 6.76 -5.98 11.23
C SER A 83 6.27 -4.67 10.62
N ASP A 84 4.98 -4.39 10.70
CA ASP A 84 4.35 -3.13 10.26
C ASP A 84 4.37 -2.05 11.36
N ARG A 85 5.05 -2.29 12.48
CA ARG A 85 5.05 -1.39 13.64
C ARG A 85 5.78 -0.07 13.39
N ASN A 86 6.85 -0.11 12.61
CA ASN A 86 7.63 1.08 12.19
C ASN A 86 6.97 1.83 11.02
N PHE A 87 5.64 1.72 10.86
CA PHE A 87 4.88 2.37 9.79
C PHE A 87 3.74 3.21 10.35
N LEU A 88 3.91 4.54 10.30
CA LEU A 88 2.86 5.49 10.62
C LEU A 88 2.11 5.87 9.35
N ARG A 89 0.87 5.38 9.20
CA ARG A 89 -0.05 5.82 8.15
C ARG A 89 -0.97 6.92 8.66
N LEU A 90 -0.95 8.05 7.97
CA LEU A 90 -1.80 9.21 8.21
C LEU A 90 -2.70 9.42 6.99
N ASP A 91 -4.02 9.24 7.15
CA ASP A 91 -4.99 9.52 6.10
C ASP A 91 -5.26 11.03 6.04
N MET A 92 -4.82 11.70 4.99
CA MET A 92 -4.93 13.16 4.87
C MET A 92 -6.36 13.65 4.67
N SER A 93 -7.33 12.76 4.40
CA SER A 93 -8.75 13.11 4.44
C SER A 93 -9.21 13.47 5.85
N GLU A 94 -8.64 12.83 6.89
CA GLU A 94 -8.91 13.13 8.30
C GLU A 94 -8.36 14.51 8.71
N PHE A 95 -7.39 15.04 7.96
CA PHE A 95 -6.73 16.33 8.18
C PHE A 95 -7.04 17.33 7.08
N SER A 96 -8.24 17.23 6.48
CA SER A 96 -8.72 18.11 5.43
C SER A 96 -9.19 19.47 5.98
N ARG A 97 -9.46 20.44 5.10
CA ARG A 97 -10.03 21.72 5.51
C ARG A 97 -11.37 21.57 6.23
N GLN A 98 -12.18 20.58 5.83
CA GLN A 98 -13.47 20.33 6.49
C GLN A 98 -13.31 19.78 7.91
N ALA A 99 -12.18 19.13 8.22
CA ALA A 99 -11.93 18.53 9.54
C ALA A 99 -11.54 19.57 10.61
N GLY A 100 -11.24 20.81 10.21
CA GLY A 100 -10.95 21.91 11.14
C GLY A 100 -9.61 21.82 11.87
N GLU A 101 -9.42 22.69 12.87
CA GLU A 101 -8.17 22.81 13.63
C GLU A 101 -7.96 21.65 14.63
N GLU A 102 -9.03 20.99 15.06
CA GLU A 102 -8.97 19.82 15.94
C GLU A 102 -8.21 18.67 15.28
N ALA A 103 -8.32 18.51 13.95
CA ALA A 103 -7.58 17.50 13.22
C ALA A 103 -6.06 17.74 13.31
N LEU A 104 -5.60 18.99 13.17
CA LEU A 104 -4.18 19.33 13.35
C LEU A 104 -3.73 19.04 14.78
N THR A 105 -4.56 19.37 15.76
CA THR A 105 -4.31 19.10 17.18
C THR A 105 -4.16 17.59 17.44
N ASN A 106 -5.01 16.75 16.85
CA ASN A 106 -4.87 15.29 16.95
C ASN A 106 -3.60 14.74 16.29
N LEU A 107 -3.07 15.44 15.27
CA LEU A 107 -1.84 15.03 14.59
C LEU A 107 -0.58 15.39 15.38
N ILE A 108 -0.44 16.67 15.76
CA ILE A 108 0.80 17.24 16.32
C ILE A 108 0.68 17.64 17.80
N GLY A 109 -0.46 17.37 18.42
CA GLY A 109 -0.75 17.67 19.82
C GLY A 109 -1.37 19.04 20.05
N THR A 110 -1.72 19.29 21.31
CA THR A 110 -2.32 20.56 21.76
C THR A 110 -1.26 21.50 22.34
N PRO A 111 -1.19 22.77 21.90
CA PRO A 111 -0.28 23.75 22.47
C PRO A 111 -0.41 23.86 24.00
N GLY A 112 0.73 23.87 24.71
CA GLY A 112 0.77 23.95 26.17
C GLY A 112 0.41 22.66 26.92
N SER A 113 0.05 21.59 26.21
CA SER A 113 -0.14 20.26 26.78
C SER A 113 1.10 19.39 26.62
N ARG A 114 1.16 18.23 27.33
CA ARG A 114 2.19 17.22 27.10
C ARG A 114 1.89 16.33 25.88
N ASP A 115 0.67 16.35 25.38
CA ASP A 115 0.22 15.51 24.28
C ASP A 115 0.92 15.92 22.98
N GLY A 116 1.58 14.97 22.32
CA GLY A 116 2.22 15.14 21.01
C GLY A 116 1.36 14.68 19.84
N GLY A 117 0.12 14.26 20.10
CA GLY A 117 -0.78 13.68 19.11
C GLY A 117 -0.26 12.36 18.54
N ARG A 118 -0.84 11.95 17.42
CA ARG A 118 -0.47 10.71 16.71
C ARG A 118 1.00 10.69 16.28
N MET A 119 1.53 11.85 15.87
CA MET A 119 2.93 11.94 15.44
C MET A 119 3.88 11.79 16.63
N GLY A 120 3.61 12.48 17.74
CA GLY A 120 4.44 12.38 18.94
C GLY A 120 4.43 10.98 19.53
N ALA A 121 3.27 10.33 19.65
CA ALA A 121 3.17 8.97 20.17
C ALA A 121 4.02 7.96 19.35
N PHE A 122 4.03 8.11 18.02
CA PHE A 122 4.86 7.27 17.15
C PHE A 122 6.36 7.57 17.31
N LEU A 123 6.75 8.84 17.30
CA LEU A 123 8.16 9.26 17.38
C LEU A 123 8.78 9.08 18.77
N GLU A 124 7.96 8.96 19.82
CA GLU A 124 8.43 8.56 21.15
C GLU A 124 8.69 7.04 21.24
N GLN A 125 8.01 6.25 20.41
CA GLN A 125 8.11 4.78 20.44
C GLN A 125 9.15 4.23 19.45
N TYR A 126 9.36 4.89 18.31
CA TYR A 126 10.25 4.43 17.25
C TYR A 126 11.27 5.51 16.90
N ASP A 127 12.53 5.14 16.76
CA ASP A 127 13.64 6.03 16.35
C ASP A 127 13.97 5.94 14.85
N GLU A 128 13.31 5.04 14.13
CA GLU A 128 13.35 4.88 12.68
C GLU A 128 12.06 4.26 12.14
N GLY A 129 11.78 4.45 10.86
CA GLY A 129 10.59 3.88 10.24
C GLY A 129 10.15 4.60 8.98
N VAL A 130 8.85 4.50 8.70
CA VAL A 130 8.21 5.13 7.55
C VAL A 130 6.99 5.94 8.01
N ILE A 131 6.93 7.20 7.60
CA ILE A 131 5.77 8.07 7.78
C ILE A 131 5.12 8.25 6.42
N LEU A 132 3.87 7.78 6.28
CA LEU A 132 3.11 7.81 5.05
C LEU A 132 1.92 8.78 5.17
N TYR A 133 1.92 9.81 4.32
CA TYR A 133 0.86 10.80 4.16
C TYR A 133 -0.05 10.38 3.02
N ASP A 134 -1.03 9.53 3.32
CA ASP A 134 -1.93 8.95 2.32
C ASP A 134 -2.92 10.00 1.80
N GLU A 135 -3.21 9.97 0.49
CA GLU A 135 -4.08 10.94 -0.19
C GLU A 135 -3.67 12.40 0.09
N ILE A 136 -2.37 12.71 0.00
CA ILE A 136 -1.78 14.02 0.34
C ILE A 136 -2.47 15.20 -0.35
N GLU A 137 -3.08 14.99 -1.51
CA GLU A 137 -3.87 16.01 -2.20
C GLU A 137 -5.09 16.48 -1.41
N LYS A 138 -5.59 15.74 -0.41
CA LYS A 138 -6.78 16.10 0.38
C LYS A 138 -6.45 16.89 1.66
N SER A 139 -5.18 17.00 2.02
CA SER A 139 -4.77 17.63 3.29
C SER A 139 -5.07 19.12 3.36
N HIS A 140 -5.16 19.62 4.60
CA HIS A 140 -5.13 21.05 4.88
C HIS A 140 -3.79 21.67 4.43
N PRO A 141 -3.76 22.91 3.88
CA PRO A 141 -2.51 23.56 3.45
C PRO A 141 -1.43 23.69 4.55
N ALA A 142 -1.83 23.83 5.82
CA ALA A 142 -0.90 23.88 6.93
C ALA A 142 -0.04 22.62 7.05
N ILE A 143 -0.57 21.45 6.66
CA ILE A 143 0.20 20.19 6.61
C ILE A 143 1.36 20.31 5.63
N PHE A 144 1.23 21.06 4.54
CA PHE A 144 2.34 21.24 3.59
C PHE A 144 3.51 21.99 4.21
N THR A 145 3.25 22.97 5.07
CA THR A 145 4.32 23.71 5.76
C THR A 145 5.07 22.80 6.72
N ILE A 146 4.34 21.98 7.47
CA ILE A 146 4.91 20.96 8.36
C ILE A 146 5.73 19.96 7.54
N LEU A 147 5.20 19.45 6.43
CA LEU A 147 5.87 18.46 5.59
C LEU A 147 7.13 19.03 4.91
N LEU A 148 7.10 20.28 4.44
CA LEU A 148 8.30 20.95 3.90
C LEU A 148 9.46 20.96 4.90
N GLN A 149 9.18 21.28 6.16
CA GLN A 149 10.20 21.26 7.21
C GLN A 149 10.81 19.87 7.40
N GLN A 150 9.98 18.82 7.32
CA GLN A 150 10.44 17.45 7.43
C GLN A 150 11.30 17.05 6.24
N LEU A 151 10.89 17.38 5.02
CA LEU A 151 11.64 17.06 3.80
C LEU A 151 13.01 17.79 3.75
N ASP A 152 13.07 19.02 4.27
CA ASP A 152 14.26 19.86 4.17
C ASP A 152 15.29 19.65 5.26
N ALA A 153 14.82 19.53 6.50
CA ALA A 153 15.66 19.55 7.68
C ALA A 153 15.50 18.30 8.55
N ALA A 154 14.79 17.28 8.05
CA ALA A 154 14.54 16.03 8.73
C ALA A 154 14.11 16.24 10.18
N ARG A 155 13.21 17.19 10.41
CA ARG A 155 12.78 17.53 11.76
C ARG A 155 11.34 17.95 11.80
N ILE A 156 10.71 17.73 12.95
CA ILE A 156 9.39 18.25 13.25
C ILE A 156 9.38 18.80 14.67
N THR A 157 8.79 19.98 14.85
CA THR A 157 8.46 20.51 16.17
C THR A 157 6.98 20.35 16.39
N LEU A 158 6.59 19.63 17.44
CA LEU A 158 5.21 19.39 17.80
C LEU A 158 4.65 20.53 18.65
N SER A 159 3.33 20.58 18.85
CA SER A 159 2.66 21.63 19.62
C SER A 159 3.06 21.65 21.10
N ASN A 160 3.60 20.55 21.62
CA ASN A 160 4.16 20.46 22.97
C ASN A 160 5.61 21.02 23.06
N ASN A 161 6.09 21.71 22.01
CA ASN A 161 7.43 22.27 21.88
C ASN A 161 8.59 21.24 21.88
N LYS A 162 8.29 19.93 21.79
CA LYS A 162 9.33 18.93 21.55
C LYS A 162 9.68 18.89 20.06
N THR A 163 10.97 18.88 19.77
CA THR A 163 11.49 18.67 18.41
C THR A 163 12.03 17.26 18.27
N TYR A 164 11.67 16.59 17.18
CA TYR A 164 12.12 15.25 16.84
C TYR A 164 12.97 15.26 15.58
N ASP A 165 13.99 14.40 15.56
CA ASP A 165 14.81 14.12 14.39
C ASP A 165 14.16 13.01 13.55
N LEU A 166 14.00 13.29 12.25
CA LEU A 166 13.41 12.41 11.24
C LEU A 166 14.45 11.90 10.24
N SER A 167 15.75 12.11 10.49
CA SER A 167 16.84 11.68 9.59
C SER A 167 16.86 10.18 9.32
N ARG A 168 16.30 9.38 10.24
CA ARG A 168 16.17 7.91 10.12
C ARG A 168 14.83 7.44 9.57
N PHE A 169 13.95 8.36 9.17
CA PHE A 169 12.62 8.03 8.66
C PHE A 169 12.54 8.19 7.15
N PHE A 170 11.80 7.31 6.50
CA PHE A 170 11.32 7.54 5.14
C PHE A 170 10.03 8.35 5.19
N ILE A 171 9.91 9.34 4.32
CA ILE A 171 8.68 10.13 4.16
C ILE A 171 8.05 9.80 2.82
N VAL A 172 6.83 9.29 2.84
CA VAL A 172 6.14 8.84 1.64
C VAL A 172 4.80 9.54 1.47
N ALA A 173 4.52 10.02 0.26
CA ALA A 173 3.30 10.72 -0.07
C ALA A 173 2.61 10.09 -1.30
N PRO A 174 1.73 9.10 -1.09
CA PRO A 174 0.84 8.61 -2.14
C PRO A 174 -0.23 9.65 -2.48
N SER A 175 -0.53 9.76 -3.77
CA SER A 175 -1.57 10.64 -4.28
C SER A 175 -2.36 9.98 -5.41
N ASN A 176 -3.67 10.24 -5.43
CA ASN A 176 -4.54 9.86 -6.53
C ASN A 176 -4.66 10.98 -7.58
N LEU A 177 -3.84 12.03 -7.47
CA LEU A 177 -3.86 13.16 -8.39
C LEU A 177 -3.60 12.69 -9.83
N GLY A 178 -4.44 13.18 -10.75
CA GLY A 178 -4.32 12.84 -12.16
C GLY A 178 -4.88 11.46 -12.52
N ALA A 179 -5.60 10.78 -11.61
CA ALA A 179 -6.30 9.53 -11.90
C ALA A 179 -7.14 9.59 -13.19
N GLN A 180 -7.80 10.72 -13.48
CA GLN A 180 -8.58 10.87 -14.72
C GLN A 180 -7.74 10.82 -16.01
N ILE A 181 -6.45 11.17 -15.95
CA ILE A 181 -5.55 11.06 -17.12
C ILE A 181 -5.42 9.60 -17.52
N PHE A 182 -5.47 8.70 -16.55
CA PHE A 182 -5.33 7.27 -16.80
C PHE A 182 -6.55 6.65 -17.51
N GLN A 183 -7.73 7.26 -17.39
CA GLN A 183 -8.93 6.78 -18.09
C GLN A 183 -8.85 7.01 -19.60
N ASN A 184 -8.08 8.01 -20.03
CA ASN A 184 -7.86 8.36 -21.43
C ASN A 184 -6.56 7.73 -22.00
N MET A 185 -5.95 6.78 -21.29
CA MET A 185 -4.59 6.25 -21.57
C MET A 185 -4.39 5.55 -22.91
N LYS A 186 -5.44 5.02 -23.56
CA LYS A 186 -5.29 4.08 -24.69
C LYS A 186 -4.39 4.61 -25.83
N HIS A 187 -4.12 5.93 -25.89
CA HIS A 187 -3.27 6.56 -26.91
C HIS A 187 -2.22 7.57 -26.37
N LEU A 188 -1.96 7.62 -25.05
CA LEU A 188 -0.96 8.54 -24.49
C LEU A 188 0.40 7.85 -24.38
N SER A 189 1.45 8.49 -24.92
CA SER A 189 2.82 8.06 -24.67
C SER A 189 3.23 8.34 -23.22
N GLU A 190 4.15 7.54 -22.67
CA GLU A 190 4.65 7.69 -21.28
C GLU A 190 5.13 9.13 -21.00
N ARG A 191 5.83 9.73 -21.97
CA ARG A 191 6.29 11.12 -21.88
C ARG A 191 5.14 12.12 -21.75
N ARG A 192 4.03 11.91 -22.45
CA ARG A 192 2.84 12.77 -22.34
C ARG A 192 2.11 12.55 -21.02
N LEU A 193 2.00 11.31 -20.57
CA LEU A 193 1.44 10.97 -19.25
C LEU A 193 2.20 11.70 -18.14
N GLN A 194 3.53 11.54 -18.10
CA GLN A 194 4.38 12.21 -17.11
C GLN A 194 4.22 13.72 -17.16
N LYS A 195 4.24 14.34 -18.35
CA LYS A 195 4.06 15.80 -18.50
C LYS A 195 2.71 16.28 -17.97
N ASN A 196 1.63 15.53 -18.22
CA ASN A 196 0.30 15.86 -17.72
C ASN A 196 0.23 15.72 -16.19
N LEU A 197 0.82 14.65 -15.63
CA LEU A 197 0.90 14.45 -14.17
C LEU A 197 1.72 15.54 -13.49
N GLU A 198 2.85 15.92 -14.08
CA GLU A 198 3.69 17.02 -13.60
C GLU A 198 2.93 18.34 -13.59
N MET A 199 2.15 18.63 -14.63
CA MET A 199 1.30 19.83 -14.67
C MET A 199 0.23 19.80 -13.58
N GLN A 200 -0.46 18.68 -13.38
CA GLN A 200 -1.45 18.53 -12.31
C GLN A 200 -0.80 18.69 -10.93
N LEU A 201 0.37 18.07 -10.72
CA LEU A 201 1.14 18.20 -9.49
C LEU A 201 1.51 19.65 -9.20
N LYS A 202 2.05 20.39 -10.17
CA LYS A 202 2.41 21.81 -10.01
C LYS A 202 1.19 22.73 -9.83
N ASN A 203 0.02 22.31 -10.29
CA ASN A 203 -1.22 23.04 -10.07
C ASN A 203 -1.77 22.80 -8.66
N ARG A 204 -1.66 21.56 -8.15
CA ARG A 204 -2.14 21.21 -6.80
C ARG A 204 -1.17 21.62 -5.70
N PHE A 205 0.11 21.44 -5.95
CA PHE A 205 1.22 21.68 -5.04
C PHE A 205 2.17 22.71 -5.62
N SER A 206 2.84 23.50 -4.77
CA SER A 206 3.84 24.45 -5.27
C SER A 206 5.00 23.71 -5.95
N PRO A 207 5.63 24.28 -6.98
CA PRO A 207 6.83 23.70 -7.58
C PRO A 207 7.94 23.44 -6.57
N GLU A 208 8.06 24.28 -5.55
CA GLU A 208 8.98 24.10 -4.43
C GLU A 208 8.70 22.80 -3.67
N PHE A 209 7.43 22.54 -3.31
CA PHE A 209 7.04 21.34 -2.59
C PHE A 209 7.35 20.06 -3.39
N VAL A 210 7.00 20.05 -4.68
CA VAL A 210 7.29 18.90 -5.56
C VAL A 210 8.79 18.67 -5.68
N ALA A 211 9.58 19.75 -5.81
CA ALA A 211 11.03 19.66 -5.93
C ALA A 211 11.72 19.08 -4.69
N ARG A 212 11.08 19.14 -3.49
CA ARG A 212 11.65 18.53 -2.27
C ARG A 212 11.56 17.01 -2.24
N PHE A 213 10.65 16.41 -3.00
CA PHE A 213 10.60 14.95 -3.12
C PHE A 213 11.67 14.40 -4.06
N GLY A 214 11.98 15.12 -5.15
CA GLY A 214 13.02 14.71 -6.09
C GLY A 214 12.53 14.71 -7.54
N LYS A 215 12.95 13.69 -8.31
CA LYS A 215 12.71 13.61 -9.75
C LYS A 215 11.78 12.45 -10.10
N PHE A 216 11.05 12.63 -11.20
CA PHE A 216 10.29 11.54 -11.83
C PHE A 216 11.21 10.39 -12.24
N GLY A 217 10.77 9.16 -11.94
CA GLY A 217 11.52 7.93 -12.23
C GLY A 217 12.54 7.53 -11.16
N HIS A 218 12.74 8.36 -10.14
CA HIS A 218 13.62 8.07 -9.01
C HIS A 218 12.83 8.12 -7.69
N GLU A 219 12.45 9.33 -7.26
CA GLU A 219 11.66 9.53 -6.03
C GLU A 219 10.18 9.77 -6.31
N ILE A 220 9.85 10.34 -7.47
CA ILE A 220 8.47 10.52 -7.92
C ILE A 220 8.12 9.36 -8.86
N LEU A 221 7.33 8.41 -8.36
CA LEU A 221 7.02 7.15 -9.03
C LEU A 221 5.59 7.13 -9.55
N ILE A 222 5.41 6.70 -10.79
CA ILE A 222 4.09 6.61 -11.44
C ILE A 222 3.65 5.16 -11.44
N PHE A 223 2.60 4.86 -10.68
CA PHE A 223 1.90 3.58 -10.67
C PHE A 223 0.85 3.56 -11.78
N HIS A 224 0.82 2.47 -12.53
CA HIS A 224 -0.09 2.29 -13.65
C HIS A 224 -1.34 1.52 -13.22
N PRO A 225 -2.49 1.74 -13.89
CA PRO A 225 -3.67 0.90 -13.70
C PRO A 225 -3.34 -0.58 -13.86
N LEU A 226 -4.00 -1.40 -13.05
CA LEU A 226 -3.84 -2.85 -13.13
C LEU A 226 -4.57 -3.38 -14.37
N GLU A 227 -3.89 -4.24 -15.12
CA GLU A 227 -4.47 -4.98 -16.23
C GLU A 227 -5.27 -6.17 -15.71
N PRO A 228 -6.21 -6.73 -16.51
CA PRO A 228 -7.01 -7.89 -16.11
C PRO A 228 -6.15 -9.06 -15.62
N GLU A 229 -4.99 -9.29 -16.21
CA GLU A 229 -4.05 -10.33 -15.80
C GLU A 229 -3.49 -10.09 -14.40
N HIS A 230 -3.13 -8.84 -14.06
CA HIS A 230 -2.71 -8.48 -12.71
C HIS A 230 -3.83 -8.71 -11.70
N LEU A 231 -5.08 -8.37 -12.06
CA LEU A 231 -6.24 -8.60 -11.19
C LEU A 231 -6.50 -10.09 -10.94
N ARG A 232 -6.30 -10.97 -11.93
CA ARG A 232 -6.38 -12.44 -11.76
C ARG A 232 -5.36 -12.93 -10.73
N LEU A 233 -4.11 -12.50 -10.85
CA LEU A 233 -3.04 -12.88 -9.91
C LEU A 233 -3.34 -12.41 -8.49
N ILE A 234 -3.84 -11.18 -8.34
CA ILE A 234 -4.25 -10.63 -7.05
C ILE A 234 -5.43 -11.41 -6.47
N ALA A 235 -6.44 -11.74 -7.28
CA ALA A 235 -7.59 -12.53 -6.84
C ALA A 235 -7.15 -13.92 -6.35
N ARG A 236 -6.32 -14.61 -7.14
CA ARG A 236 -5.72 -15.90 -6.78
C ARG A 236 -5.02 -15.84 -5.43
N LYS A 237 -4.19 -14.80 -5.22
CA LYS A 237 -3.47 -14.58 -3.96
C LYS A 237 -4.43 -14.37 -2.79
N PHE A 238 -5.50 -13.58 -2.95
CA PHE A 238 -6.47 -13.35 -1.89
C PHE A 238 -7.25 -14.61 -1.52
N TYR A 239 -7.74 -15.38 -2.49
CA TYR A 239 -8.41 -16.66 -2.18
C TYR A 239 -7.48 -17.61 -1.44
N THR A 240 -6.24 -17.76 -1.93
CA THR A 240 -5.23 -18.61 -1.29
C THR A 240 -4.96 -18.21 0.17
N LEU A 241 -4.97 -16.90 0.46
CA LEU A 241 -4.73 -16.38 1.81
C LEU A 241 -5.97 -16.47 2.74
N LEU A 242 -7.16 -16.26 2.20
CA LEU A 242 -8.39 -16.09 2.99
C LEU A 242 -9.11 -17.41 3.28
N LEU A 243 -9.18 -18.32 2.31
CA LEU A 243 -9.93 -19.58 2.45
C LEU A 243 -9.46 -20.45 3.63
N PRO A 244 -8.15 -20.64 3.89
CA PRO A 244 -7.68 -21.45 5.01
C PRO A 244 -8.10 -20.93 6.40
N GLN A 245 -8.45 -19.63 6.51
CA GLN A 245 -8.86 -19.02 7.78
C GLN A 245 -10.22 -19.53 8.26
N TYR A 246 -11.10 -19.95 7.33
CA TYR A 246 -12.44 -20.46 7.64
C TYR A 246 -12.43 -21.84 8.28
N LYS A 247 -11.39 -22.64 8.05
CA LYS A 247 -11.19 -23.91 8.77
C LYS A 247 -11.05 -23.68 10.27
N LYS A 248 -10.21 -22.70 10.64
CA LYS A 248 -9.91 -22.39 12.04
C LYS A 248 -11.07 -21.72 12.77
N THR A 249 -11.85 -20.91 12.07
CA THR A 249 -12.88 -20.04 12.67
C THR A 249 -14.28 -20.63 12.60
N HIS A 250 -14.59 -21.41 11.56
CA HIS A 250 -15.95 -21.90 11.29
C HIS A 250 -16.01 -23.41 11.00
N ASN A 251 -14.89 -24.13 11.12
CA ASN A 251 -14.77 -25.56 10.80
C ASN A 251 -15.17 -25.91 9.35
N VAL A 252 -14.94 -24.97 8.42
CA VAL A 252 -15.14 -25.17 6.97
C VAL A 252 -13.78 -25.25 6.28
N ASP A 253 -13.41 -26.45 5.83
CA ASP A 253 -12.14 -26.78 5.19
C ASP A 253 -12.21 -26.61 3.67
N ILE A 254 -12.05 -25.38 3.20
CA ILE A 254 -11.96 -25.07 1.77
C ILE A 254 -10.50 -25.23 1.33
N GLN A 255 -10.23 -26.24 0.51
CA GLN A 255 -8.88 -26.73 0.21
C GLN A 255 -8.27 -26.10 -1.05
N GLY A 256 -9.11 -25.50 -1.90
CA GLY A 256 -8.73 -24.88 -3.16
C GLY A 256 -9.92 -24.21 -3.83
N PHE A 257 -9.71 -23.70 -5.03
CA PHE A 257 -10.74 -23.06 -5.84
C PHE A 257 -10.47 -23.23 -7.34
N THR A 258 -11.52 -23.19 -8.16
CA THR A 258 -11.39 -23.28 -9.63
C THR A 258 -11.01 -21.94 -10.26
N ALA A 259 -10.47 -21.96 -11.48
CA ALA A 259 -10.21 -20.73 -12.25
C ALA A 259 -11.49 -19.92 -12.51
N ASP A 260 -12.65 -20.57 -12.65
CA ASP A 260 -13.95 -19.92 -12.86
C ASP A 260 -14.32 -18.97 -11.72
N VAL A 261 -13.95 -19.31 -10.47
CA VAL A 261 -14.15 -18.44 -9.31
C VAL A 261 -13.43 -17.11 -9.49
N ILE A 262 -12.22 -17.12 -10.06
CA ILE A 262 -11.48 -15.89 -10.34
C ILE A 262 -12.20 -15.07 -11.42
N GLU A 263 -12.50 -15.69 -12.57
CA GLU A 263 -13.11 -14.98 -13.71
C GLU A 263 -14.46 -14.37 -13.32
N GLU A 264 -15.27 -15.11 -12.58
CA GLU A 264 -16.57 -14.63 -12.13
C GLU A 264 -16.44 -13.53 -11.07
N THR A 265 -15.43 -13.60 -10.20
CA THR A 265 -15.12 -12.48 -9.30
C THR A 265 -14.77 -11.23 -10.09
N LEU A 266 -13.95 -11.34 -11.15
CA LEU A 266 -13.55 -10.20 -11.99
C LEU A 266 -14.69 -9.62 -12.83
N ARG A 267 -15.65 -10.46 -13.26
CA ARG A 267 -16.87 -9.99 -13.93
C ARG A 267 -17.78 -9.21 -13.00
N SER A 268 -17.78 -9.56 -11.70
CA SER A 268 -18.65 -8.93 -10.70
C SER A 268 -18.14 -7.58 -10.17
N ILE A 269 -16.94 -7.14 -10.55
CA ILE A 269 -16.37 -5.85 -10.15
C ILE A 269 -16.37 -4.85 -11.31
N ASP A 270 -16.58 -3.57 -10.99
CA ASP A 270 -16.40 -2.51 -11.98
C ASP A 270 -14.90 -2.19 -12.11
N ASN A 271 -14.27 -2.80 -13.11
CA ASN A 271 -12.84 -2.66 -13.38
C ASN A 271 -12.37 -1.21 -13.63
N THR A 272 -13.29 -0.24 -13.74
CA THR A 272 -12.96 1.13 -14.17
C THR A 272 -12.55 2.09 -13.05
N ARG A 273 -12.80 1.79 -11.76
CA ARG A 273 -12.69 2.83 -10.71
C ARG A 273 -11.80 2.51 -9.50
N ASN A 274 -11.82 1.29 -8.95
CA ASN A 274 -11.28 1.07 -7.60
C ASN A 274 -10.22 -0.04 -7.46
N GLY A 275 -9.78 -0.64 -8.58
CA GLY A 275 -8.63 -1.55 -8.64
C GLY A 275 -8.72 -2.73 -7.66
N ALA A 276 -7.59 -3.09 -7.04
CA ALA A 276 -7.50 -4.25 -6.14
C ALA A 276 -8.30 -4.11 -4.83
N ARG A 277 -8.72 -2.89 -4.44
CA ARG A 277 -9.47 -2.67 -3.19
C ARG A 277 -10.88 -3.26 -3.27
N GLU A 278 -11.58 -3.00 -4.37
CA GLU A 278 -12.90 -3.60 -4.61
C GLU A 278 -12.82 -5.12 -4.74
N LEU A 279 -11.77 -5.61 -5.40
CA LEU A 279 -11.54 -7.03 -5.58
C LEU A 279 -11.46 -7.76 -4.23
N ARG A 280 -10.68 -7.24 -3.27
CA ARG A 280 -10.60 -7.84 -1.93
C ARG A 280 -11.96 -7.88 -1.23
N SER A 281 -12.68 -6.77 -1.19
CA SER A 281 -14.01 -6.69 -0.56
C SER A 281 -15.02 -7.63 -1.22
N CYS A 282 -14.97 -7.77 -2.55
CA CYS A 282 -15.82 -8.68 -3.31
C CYS A 282 -15.52 -10.13 -2.96
N ILE A 283 -14.24 -10.52 -2.94
CA ILE A 283 -13.79 -11.87 -2.55
C ILE A 283 -14.24 -12.20 -1.14
N GLU A 284 -13.95 -11.33 -0.16
CA GLU A 284 -14.36 -11.54 1.23
C GLU A 284 -15.88 -11.70 1.37
N ARG A 285 -16.66 -10.92 0.61
CA ARG A 285 -18.12 -11.03 0.58
C ARG A 285 -18.58 -12.36 -0.02
N LYS A 286 -18.08 -12.75 -1.20
CA LYS A 286 -18.42 -14.01 -1.87
C LYS A 286 -18.07 -15.24 -1.02
N ILE A 287 -16.92 -15.22 -0.35
CA ILE A 287 -16.55 -16.29 0.59
C ILE A 287 -17.54 -16.34 1.77
N ARG A 288 -17.85 -15.21 2.40
CA ARG A 288 -18.82 -15.15 3.53
C ARG A 288 -20.20 -15.66 3.13
N GLU A 289 -20.71 -15.23 1.98
CA GLU A 289 -22.00 -15.69 1.45
C GLU A 289 -22.00 -17.21 1.24
N THR A 290 -20.93 -17.76 0.65
CA THR A 290 -20.80 -19.20 0.39
C THR A 290 -20.73 -20.01 1.69
N VAL A 291 -19.92 -19.56 2.65
CA VAL A 291 -19.78 -20.22 3.95
C VAL A 291 -21.09 -20.16 4.72
N PHE A 292 -21.78 -19.02 4.71
CA PHE A 292 -23.08 -18.87 5.35
C PHE A 292 -24.10 -19.86 4.79
N GLU A 293 -24.24 -19.96 3.46
CA GLU A 293 -25.16 -20.91 2.84
C GLU A 293 -24.77 -22.36 3.12
N THR A 294 -23.48 -22.68 3.15
CA THR A 294 -22.99 -24.03 3.50
C THR A 294 -23.43 -24.44 4.90
N ILE A 295 -23.26 -23.54 5.89
CA ILE A 295 -23.67 -23.77 7.28
C ILE A 295 -25.20 -23.84 7.37
N ARG A 296 -25.92 -22.90 6.75
CA ARG A 296 -27.39 -22.82 6.79
C ARG A 296 -28.04 -24.09 6.24
N GLN A 297 -27.51 -24.62 5.14
CA GLN A 297 -28.07 -25.78 4.45
C GLN A 297 -27.49 -27.13 4.93
N HIS A 298 -26.59 -27.11 5.92
CA HIS A 298 -25.90 -28.31 6.43
C HIS A 298 -25.17 -29.09 5.31
N LEU A 299 -24.57 -28.36 4.36
CA LEU A 299 -23.81 -28.92 3.24
C LEU A 299 -22.42 -29.40 3.71
N PRO A 300 -21.74 -30.25 2.91
CA PRO A 300 -20.37 -30.67 3.20
C PRO A 300 -19.46 -29.47 3.46
N SER A 301 -18.80 -29.46 4.63
CA SER A 301 -17.93 -28.37 5.04
C SER A 301 -16.50 -28.51 4.53
N THR A 302 -16.22 -29.48 3.66
CA THR A 302 -14.89 -29.78 3.13
C THR A 302 -14.95 -29.93 1.62
N GLY A 303 -14.08 -29.23 0.89
CA GLY A 303 -14.01 -29.34 -0.56
C GLY A 303 -13.31 -28.18 -1.25
N ILE A 304 -13.64 -27.98 -2.51
CA ILE A 304 -13.11 -26.95 -3.40
C ILE A 304 -14.21 -25.92 -3.68
N LEU A 305 -13.85 -24.64 -3.66
CA LEU A 305 -14.75 -23.56 -4.04
C LEU A 305 -14.91 -23.51 -5.56
N ASP A 306 -16.14 -23.58 -6.05
CA ASP A 306 -16.46 -23.48 -7.47
C ASP A 306 -17.71 -22.61 -7.69
N VAL A 307 -17.91 -22.16 -8.93
CA VAL A 307 -19.13 -21.47 -9.36
C VAL A 307 -20.29 -22.46 -9.52
N ARG A 308 -21.53 -22.01 -9.30
CA ARG A 308 -22.72 -22.79 -9.66
C ARG A 308 -22.92 -22.75 -11.18
N GLN A 309 -23.34 -23.86 -11.79
CA GLN A 309 -23.51 -23.94 -13.25
C GLN A 309 -24.75 -23.17 -13.74
N ASP A 310 -25.80 -23.16 -12.93
CA ASP A 310 -27.09 -22.51 -13.17
C ASP A 310 -27.10 -21.03 -12.77
N ALA A 311 -26.23 -20.64 -11.83
CA ALA A 311 -26.12 -19.28 -11.30
C ALA A 311 -24.65 -18.94 -10.99
N PRO A 312 -23.79 -18.68 -12.01
CA PRO A 312 -22.35 -18.49 -11.82
C PRO A 312 -21.98 -17.44 -10.77
N GLU A 313 -22.82 -16.42 -10.59
CA GLU A 313 -22.63 -15.37 -9.59
C GLU A 313 -22.62 -15.90 -8.15
N GLN A 314 -23.20 -17.09 -7.92
CA GLN A 314 -23.23 -17.81 -6.65
C GLN A 314 -22.18 -18.91 -6.63
N PHE A 315 -21.42 -19.00 -5.54
CA PHE A 315 -20.41 -20.03 -5.37
C PHE A 315 -20.89 -21.15 -4.43
N ARG A 316 -20.22 -22.29 -4.50
CA ARG A 316 -20.48 -23.46 -3.67
C ARG A 316 -19.18 -24.20 -3.35
N ILE A 317 -19.21 -24.95 -2.26
CA ILE A 317 -18.14 -25.90 -1.92
C ILE A 317 -18.57 -27.26 -2.47
N ILE A 318 -17.73 -27.86 -3.31
CA ILE A 318 -17.97 -29.19 -3.89
C ILE A 318 -16.83 -30.15 -3.52
N PRO A 319 -17.10 -31.45 -3.36
CA PRO A 319 -16.05 -32.45 -3.24
C PRO A 319 -15.10 -32.40 -4.44
N GLU A 320 -13.81 -32.63 -4.22
CA GLU A 320 -12.79 -32.62 -5.28
C GLU A 320 -13.11 -33.64 -6.39
N THR A 321 -13.75 -34.76 -6.05
CA THR A 321 -14.20 -35.79 -7.00
C THR A 321 -15.25 -35.33 -7.99
N GLU A 322 -15.95 -34.23 -7.72
CA GLU A 322 -16.99 -33.68 -8.60
C GLU A 322 -16.45 -32.69 -9.63
N ILE A 323 -15.17 -32.33 -9.54
CA ILE A 323 -14.52 -31.41 -10.47
C ILE A 323 -14.12 -32.17 -11.73
N LYS A 324 -14.79 -31.90 -12.85
CA LYS A 324 -14.46 -32.47 -14.15
C LYS A 324 -13.73 -31.42 -14.99
N GLU A 325 -12.50 -31.73 -15.41
CA GLU A 325 -11.74 -30.99 -16.42
C GLU A 325 -11.45 -29.51 -16.12
N LYS A 326 -11.58 -29.06 -14.86
CA LYS A 326 -11.24 -27.68 -14.45
C LYS A 326 -9.86 -27.62 -13.81
N GLU A 327 -9.14 -26.54 -14.08
CA GLU A 327 -7.92 -26.20 -13.34
C GLU A 327 -8.29 -25.83 -11.89
N VAL A 328 -7.71 -26.57 -10.93
CA VAL A 328 -7.89 -26.33 -9.49
C VAL A 328 -6.62 -25.72 -8.93
N ILE A 329 -6.80 -24.57 -8.27
CA ILE A 329 -5.74 -23.89 -7.54
C ILE A 329 -5.81 -24.33 -6.08
N SER A 330 -4.82 -25.11 -5.66
CA SER A 330 -4.70 -25.56 -4.26
C SER A 330 -4.38 -24.39 -3.33
N CYS A 331 -5.04 -24.36 -2.17
CA CYS A 331 -4.68 -23.48 -1.04
C CYS A 331 -3.74 -24.18 -0.04
N ARG A 332 -3.45 -25.47 -0.23
CA ARG A 332 -2.47 -26.20 0.58
C ARG A 332 -1.07 -25.85 0.07
N SER A 333 -0.25 -25.32 0.97
CA SER A 333 1.18 -25.06 0.76
C SER A 333 1.97 -26.34 0.93
#